data_AF-A0A7Y5J641-F1
#
_entry.id   AF-A0A7Y5J641-F1
#
_cell.length_a   1.000
_cell.length_b   1.000
_cell.length_c   1.000
_cell.angle_alpha   90.00
_cell.angle_beta   90.00
_cell.angle_gamma   90.00
#
_symmetry.space_group_name_H-M   'P 1'
#
loop_
_entity.id
_entity.type
_entity.pdbx_description
1 polymer ?
#
loop_
_entity_poly.entity_id
_entity_poly.type
_entity_poly.pdbx_seq_one_letter_code
_entity_poly.pdbx_strand_id
1 'polypeptide(L)'
;MKLYAGRPTASLGITLSAIALAFTCTAQQPLPFLNPSFEDQPDFGKPPSGWFFCGNSGETPPDIHPGGFYGVTAAPKDGRTYVGMVMRDNGTEEQLGQRLAAPLAPGQCYAFRIFAARSDQYASFSRTTGQPAPYT
;
A
#
# COMPACT_ATOMS: atom_id res chain seq x y z
N MET A 1 3.28 0.59 5.50
CA MET A 1 3.73 0.00 4.21
C MET A 1 5.23 0.19 4.03
N LYS A 2 5.96 -0.78 3.47
CA LYS A 2 7.42 -0.67 3.26
C LYS A 2 7.87 -1.38 1.96
N LEU A 3 8.83 -0.81 1.24
CA LEU A 3 9.50 -1.40 0.07
C LEU A 3 11.00 -1.48 0.35
N TYR A 4 11.61 -2.62 0.09
CA TYR A 4 13.02 -2.89 0.39
C TYR A 4 13.74 -3.34 -0.87
N ALA A 5 14.93 -2.80 -1.14
CA ALA A 5 15.82 -3.37 -2.15
C ALA A 5 16.56 -4.59 -1.56
N GLY A 6 16.47 -5.74 -2.24
CA GLY A 6 17.22 -6.96 -1.96
C GLY A 6 18.71 -6.83 -2.27
N ARG A 7 19.46 -7.94 -2.27
CA ARG A 7 20.83 -7.94 -2.80
C ARG A 7 20.82 -8.50 -4.23
N PRO A 8 21.63 -7.98 -5.16
CA PRO A 8 21.88 -8.68 -6.41
C PRO A 8 22.61 -10.00 -6.08
N THR A 9 22.10 -11.12 -6.59
CA THR A 9 22.77 -12.42 -6.51
C THR A 9 23.97 -12.39 -7.45
N ALA A 10 25.16 -12.10 -6.91
CA ALA A 10 26.41 -12.29 -7.63
C ALA A 10 26.74 -13.79 -7.69
N SER A 11 26.72 -14.39 -8.89
CA SER A 11 27.31 -15.70 -9.14
C SER A 11 28.83 -15.55 -9.08
N LEU A 12 29.44 -15.90 -7.94
CA LEU A 12 30.90 -15.93 -7.81
C LEU A 12 31.42 -17.27 -8.32
N GLY A 13 32.10 -17.24 -9.48
CA GLY A 13 33.03 -18.29 -9.87
C GLY A 13 34.20 -18.32 -8.88
N ILE A 14 34.48 -19.49 -8.31
CA ILE A 14 35.46 -19.67 -7.24
C ILE A 14 36.88 -19.61 -7.83
N THR A 15 37.66 -18.59 -7.46
CA THR A 15 39.13 -18.64 -7.50
C THR A 15 39.69 -18.39 -6.10
N LEU A 16 40.47 -19.34 -5.58
CA LEU A 16 41.08 -19.29 -4.26
C LEU A 16 42.13 -18.17 -4.19
N SER A 17 41.85 -17.11 -3.44
CA SER A 17 42.87 -16.28 -2.80
C SER A 17 42.31 -15.78 -1.48
N ALA A 18 43.05 -16.08 -0.40
CA ALA A 18 42.68 -15.76 0.97
C ALA A 18 42.75 -14.24 1.21
N ILE A 19 41.63 -13.56 0.96
CA ILE A 19 41.38 -12.20 1.41
C ILE A 19 40.31 -12.32 2.50
N ALA A 20 40.62 -11.88 3.72
CA ALA A 20 39.67 -11.77 4.81
C ALA A 20 38.62 -10.69 4.43
N LEU A 21 37.59 -11.13 3.71
CA LEU A 21 36.48 -10.30 3.28
C LEU A 21 35.62 -10.03 4.50
N ALA A 22 35.79 -8.86 5.11
CA ALA A 22 34.83 -8.33 6.06
C ALA A 22 33.48 -8.22 5.34
N PHE A 23 32.59 -9.18 5.58
CA PHE A 23 31.21 -9.13 5.11
C PHE A 23 30.53 -7.98 5.86
N THR A 24 30.65 -6.75 5.34
CA THR A 24 29.76 -5.66 5.73
C THR A 24 28.37 -6.08 5.30
N CYS A 25 27.59 -6.57 6.26
CA CYS A 25 26.18 -6.83 6.05
C CYS A 25 25.48 -5.48 5.88
N THR A 26 25.43 -4.95 4.65
CA THR A 26 24.58 -3.80 4.37
C THR A 26 23.13 -4.26 4.51
N ALA A 27 22.41 -3.67 5.46
CA ALA A 27 20.99 -3.88 5.62
C ALA A 27 20.26 -3.38 4.37
N GLN A 28 19.16 -4.05 3.99
CA GLN A 28 18.30 -3.58 2.90
C GLN A 28 17.86 -2.14 3.20
N GLN A 29 18.26 -1.18 2.36
CA GLN A 29 17.81 0.19 2.51
C GLN A 29 16.35 0.27 2.04
N PRO A 30 15.40 0.71 2.89
CA PRO A 30 14.03 0.88 2.48
C PRO A 30 13.95 2.02 1.46
N LEU A 31 13.26 1.79 0.36
CA LEU A 31 12.91 2.87 -0.56
C LEU A 31 11.75 3.65 0.08
N PRO A 32 11.93 4.94 0.39
CA PRO A 32 10.98 5.67 1.21
C PRO A 32 9.67 5.91 0.45
N PHE A 33 8.56 5.69 1.15
CA PHE A 33 7.26 6.22 0.76
C PHE A 33 6.94 7.45 1.59
N LEU A 34 6.24 8.40 0.98
CA LEU A 34 5.52 9.45 1.69
C LEU A 34 4.33 8.82 2.40
N ASN A 35 4.14 9.19 3.66
CA ASN A 35 3.03 8.72 4.49
C ASN A 35 2.78 7.19 4.39
N PRO A 36 3.77 6.35 4.74
CA PRO A 36 3.71 4.90 4.53
C PRO A 36 2.64 4.21 5.37
N SER A 37 2.12 4.85 6.41
CA SER A 37 1.10 4.32 7.32
C SER A 37 -0.28 4.95 7.09
N PHE A 38 -0.44 5.78 6.06
CA PHE A 38 -1.72 6.40 5.68
C PHE A 38 -2.30 7.32 6.77
N GLU A 39 -1.43 8.02 7.50
CA GLU A 39 -1.79 8.96 8.56
C GLU A 39 -2.35 10.25 7.95
N ASP A 40 -3.60 10.56 8.25
CA ASP A 40 -4.26 11.84 7.91
C ASP A 40 -5.51 12.04 8.80
N GLN A 41 -6.25 13.12 8.59
CA GLN A 41 -7.56 13.29 9.21
C GLN A 41 -8.56 12.27 8.61
N PRO A 42 -9.34 11.54 9.43
CA PRO A 42 -10.40 10.68 8.91
C PRO A 42 -11.39 11.46 8.05
N ASP A 43 -11.65 10.93 6.85
CA ASP A 43 -12.47 11.56 5.82
C ASP A 43 -12.89 10.51 4.78
N PHE A 44 -13.96 10.74 4.04
CA PHE A 44 -14.41 9.84 2.96
C PHE A 44 -14.15 10.46 1.59
N GLY A 45 -13.87 9.62 0.58
CA GLY A 45 -13.65 10.05 -0.80
C GLY A 45 -12.40 10.93 -0.97
N LYS A 46 -11.37 10.73 -0.13
CA LYS A 46 -10.13 11.52 -0.14
C LYS A 46 -8.90 10.64 0.10
N PRO A 47 -7.93 10.61 -0.84
CA PRO A 47 -6.65 9.95 -0.61
C PRO A 47 -5.85 10.59 0.54
N PRO A 48 -5.14 9.79 1.36
CA PRO A 48 -4.20 10.33 2.35
C PRO A 48 -3.10 11.19 1.70
N SER A 49 -2.61 12.18 2.43
CA SER A 49 -1.51 13.04 1.99
C SER A 49 -0.31 12.23 1.48
N GLY A 50 0.21 12.59 0.30
CA GLY A 50 1.31 11.88 -0.37
C GLY A 50 0.87 10.73 -1.28
N TRP A 51 -0.42 10.43 -1.33
CA TRP A 51 -1.01 9.42 -2.21
C TRP A 51 -2.01 10.06 -3.17
N PHE A 52 -2.19 9.46 -4.34
CA PHE A 52 -3.16 9.95 -5.34
C PHE A 52 -4.14 8.86 -5.73
N PHE A 53 -5.38 9.27 -6.00
CA PHE A 53 -6.39 8.42 -6.59
C PHE A 53 -5.98 8.05 -8.02
N CYS A 54 -5.94 6.75 -8.32
CA CYS A 54 -5.62 6.24 -9.65
C CYS A 54 -6.67 5.23 -10.16
N GLY A 55 -7.89 5.29 -9.61
CA GLY A 55 -9.00 4.45 -10.05
C GLY A 55 -9.59 4.92 -11.38
N ASN A 56 -10.54 4.12 -11.88
CA ASN A 56 -11.21 4.37 -13.14
C ASN A 56 -12.04 5.66 -13.12
N SER A 57 -12.22 6.27 -14.29
CA SER A 57 -13.12 7.42 -14.43
C SER A 57 -14.53 7.09 -13.95
N GLY A 58 -15.10 7.96 -13.12
CA GLY A 58 -16.42 7.76 -12.51
C GLY A 58 -16.42 6.98 -11.20
N GLU A 59 -15.27 6.42 -10.78
CA GLU A 59 -15.12 5.85 -9.45
C GLU A 59 -14.75 6.89 -8.39
N THR A 60 -14.97 6.53 -7.13
CA THR A 60 -14.66 7.38 -5.98
C THR A 60 -13.23 7.14 -5.48
N PRO A 61 -12.58 8.15 -4.91
CA PRO A 61 -11.34 7.95 -4.18
C PRO A 61 -11.56 7.11 -2.91
N PRO A 62 -10.50 6.50 -2.37
CA PRO A 62 -10.57 5.75 -1.13
C PRO A 62 -10.89 6.63 0.08
N ASP A 63 -11.25 5.97 1.19
CA ASP A 63 -11.56 6.60 2.46
C ASP A 63 -10.38 6.53 3.44
N ILE A 64 -10.36 7.42 4.43
CA ILE A 64 -9.41 7.44 5.54
C ILE A 64 -10.17 7.10 6.83
N HIS A 65 -9.92 5.90 7.33
CA HIS A 65 -10.54 5.36 8.54
C HIS A 65 -9.56 5.42 9.73
N PRO A 66 -10.04 5.28 10.98
CA PRO A 66 -11.44 5.19 11.39
C PRO A 66 -12.11 6.57 11.43
N GLY A 67 -13.30 6.69 10.83
CA GLY A 67 -14.09 7.93 10.81
C GLY A 67 -15.56 7.77 11.21
N GLY A 68 -15.99 6.55 11.59
CA GLY A 68 -17.37 6.28 12.02
C GLY A 68 -18.42 6.24 10.90
N PHE A 69 -17.98 6.16 9.65
CA PHE A 69 -18.82 6.09 8.47
C PHE A 69 -18.80 4.69 7.83
N TYR A 70 -19.82 4.39 7.02
CA TYR A 70 -19.99 3.14 6.26
C TYR A 70 -19.95 1.84 7.09
N GLY A 71 -20.07 1.91 8.43
CA GLY A 71 -20.08 0.73 9.30
C GLY A 71 -18.74 0.04 9.50
N VAL A 72 -17.64 0.63 9.02
CA VAL A 72 -16.29 0.06 9.15
C VAL A 72 -15.74 0.32 10.55
N THR A 73 -15.33 -0.73 11.25
CA THR A 73 -14.89 -0.69 12.66
C THR A 73 -13.50 -1.26 12.91
N ALA A 74 -12.76 -1.61 11.84
CA ALA A 74 -11.41 -2.14 11.97
C ALA A 74 -10.46 -1.14 12.65
N ALA A 75 -9.54 -1.65 13.47
CA ALA A 75 -8.52 -0.83 14.11
C ALA A 75 -7.30 -0.65 13.19
N PRO A 76 -6.64 0.53 13.20
CA PRO A 76 -5.40 0.73 12.48
C PRO A 76 -4.32 -0.23 12.99
N LYS A 77 -3.57 -0.82 12.06
CA LYS A 77 -2.44 -1.70 12.40
C LYS A 77 -1.20 -0.93 12.83
N ASP A 78 -1.07 0.30 12.36
CA ASP A 78 0.02 1.24 12.65
C ASP A 78 -0.59 2.64 12.73
N GLY A 79 -0.05 3.50 13.60
CA GLY A 79 -0.53 4.87 13.78
C GLY A 79 -1.98 4.99 14.26
N ARG A 80 -2.71 5.97 13.71
CA ARG A 80 -4.08 6.33 14.08
C ARG A 80 -5.09 6.10 12.97
N THR A 81 -4.65 6.10 11.71
CA THR A 81 -5.55 5.93 10.57
C THR A 81 -5.05 4.88 9.60
N TYR A 82 -5.92 4.48 8.68
CA TYR A 82 -5.65 3.53 7.61
C TYR A 82 -6.56 3.83 6.42
N VAL A 83 -6.18 3.35 5.24
CA VAL A 83 -7.00 3.54 4.04
C VAL A 83 -8.07 2.44 3.93
N GLY A 84 -9.31 2.83 3.65
CA GLY A 84 -10.41 1.94 3.26
C GLY A 84 -10.62 2.02 1.75
N MET A 85 -10.85 0.86 1.13
CA MET A 85 -11.12 0.74 -0.30
C MET A 85 -12.26 -0.25 -0.52
N VAL A 86 -13.13 0.05 -1.48
CA VAL A 86 -14.27 -0.82 -1.83
C VAL A 86 -14.07 -1.45 -3.21
N MET A 87 -14.36 -2.75 -3.31
CA MET A 87 -14.62 -3.45 -4.58
C MET A 87 -16.13 -3.52 -4.79
N ARG A 88 -16.62 -3.07 -5.95
CA ARG A 88 -18.04 -2.87 -6.23
C ARG A 88 -18.64 -4.00 -7.08
N ASP A 89 -19.95 -4.01 -7.16
CA ASP A 89 -20.78 -5.05 -7.78
C ASP A 89 -20.70 -5.10 -9.31
N ASN A 90 -20.20 -4.05 -9.95
CA ASN A 90 -19.87 -4.01 -11.37
C ASN A 90 -18.40 -4.37 -11.65
N GLY A 91 -17.65 -4.87 -10.66
CA GLY A 91 -16.25 -5.26 -10.81
C GLY A 91 -15.26 -4.10 -10.84
N THR A 92 -15.68 -2.88 -10.49
CA THR A 92 -14.76 -1.76 -10.29
C THR A 92 -14.25 -1.74 -8.86
N GLU A 93 -13.13 -1.04 -8.65
CA GLU A 93 -12.45 -0.96 -7.37
C GLU A 93 -11.86 0.44 -7.17
N GLU A 94 -11.72 0.82 -5.91
CA GLU A 94 -10.96 2.00 -5.55
C GLU A 94 -9.47 1.68 -5.55
N GLN A 95 -8.68 2.60 -6.12
CA GLN A 95 -7.25 2.41 -6.29
C GLN A 95 -6.48 3.62 -5.77
N LEU A 96 -5.29 3.35 -5.23
CA LEU A 96 -4.40 4.33 -4.65
C LEU A 96 -2.98 4.14 -5.20
N GLY A 97 -2.32 5.23 -5.55
CA GLY A 97 -0.96 5.22 -6.10
C GLY A 97 -0.04 6.23 -5.43
N GLN A 98 1.26 5.95 -5.49
CA GLN A 98 2.32 6.90 -5.15
C GLN A 98 3.52 6.69 -6.07
N ARG A 99 4.11 7.79 -6.52
CA ARG A 99 5.37 7.75 -7.27
C ARG A 99 6.53 7.48 -6.31
N LEU A 100 7.35 6.49 -6.64
CA LEU A 100 8.57 6.18 -5.89
C LEU A 100 9.56 7.35 -5.96
N ALA A 101 10.28 7.60 -4.86
CA ALA A 101 11.29 8.65 -4.79
C ALA A 101 12.48 8.42 -5.74
N ALA A 102 12.73 7.17 -6.13
CA ALA A 102 13.78 6.78 -7.06
C ALA A 102 13.28 5.65 -7.99
N PRO A 103 13.82 5.54 -9.22
CA PRO A 103 13.48 4.44 -10.12
C PRO A 103 13.96 3.09 -9.58
N LEU A 104 13.30 2.01 -10.00
CA LEU A 104 13.78 0.65 -9.74
C LEU A 104 15.05 0.39 -10.55
N ALA A 105 16.05 -0.21 -9.92
CA ALA A 105 17.32 -0.55 -10.55
C ALA A 105 17.22 -1.90 -11.29
N PRO A 106 17.85 -2.04 -12.47
CA PRO A 106 17.89 -3.32 -13.18
C PRO A 106 18.66 -4.37 -12.38
N GLY A 107 18.23 -5.64 -12.46
CA GLY A 107 18.87 -6.75 -11.74
C GLY A 107 18.66 -6.75 -10.22
N GLN A 108 17.83 -5.85 -9.70
CA GLN A 108 17.59 -5.69 -8.28
C GLN A 108 16.25 -6.33 -7.89
N CYS A 109 16.26 -7.25 -6.92
CA CYS A 109 15.03 -7.76 -6.31
C CYS A 109 14.47 -6.73 -5.33
N TYR A 110 13.14 -6.62 -5.23
CA TYR A 110 12.48 -5.75 -4.25
C TYR A 110 11.44 -6.52 -3.45
N ALA A 111 11.29 -6.20 -2.15
CA ALA A 111 10.26 -6.77 -1.29
C ALA A 111 9.28 -5.68 -0.87
N PHE A 112 8.01 -5.83 -1.24
CA PHE A 112 6.91 -4.96 -0.83
C PHE A 112 6.13 -5.60 0.33
N ARG A 113 5.80 -4.82 1.35
CA ARG A 113 5.04 -5.28 2.52
C ARG A 113 3.95 -4.27 2.89
N ILE A 114 2.73 -4.78 3.04
CA ILE A 114 1.54 -4.06 3.49
C ILE A 114 0.74 -4.94 4.44
N PHE A 115 0.05 -4.34 5.40
CA PHE A 115 -0.98 -5.02 6.18
C PHE A 115 -2.32 -4.77 5.51
N ALA A 116 -3.07 -5.83 5.24
CA ALA A 116 -4.41 -5.76 4.68
C ALA A 116 -5.37 -6.49 5.62
N ALA A 117 -6.60 -6.01 5.68
CA ALA A 117 -7.69 -6.62 6.43
C ALA A 117 -8.98 -6.45 5.62
N ARG A 118 -9.96 -7.30 5.91
CA ARG A 118 -11.30 -7.26 5.34
C ARG A 118 -12.25 -6.82 6.45
N SER A 119 -13.07 -5.80 6.21
CA SER A 119 -14.09 -5.38 7.18
C SER A 119 -15.30 -6.30 7.11
N ASP A 120 -15.93 -6.57 8.25
CA ASP A 120 -17.20 -7.31 8.29
C ASP A 120 -18.36 -6.53 7.64
N GLN A 121 -18.24 -5.20 7.58
CA GLN A 121 -19.21 -4.33 6.95
C GLN A 121 -18.53 -3.09 6.36
N TYR A 122 -18.86 -2.80 5.11
CA TYR A 122 -18.54 -1.55 4.42
C TYR A 122 -19.72 -1.13 3.53
N ALA A 123 -20.64 -0.33 4.08
CA ALA A 123 -21.86 0.10 3.39
C ALA A 123 -21.58 1.26 2.42
N SER A 124 -21.20 0.94 1.18
CA SER A 124 -20.92 1.92 0.11
C SER A 124 -22.02 1.90 -0.97
N PHE A 125 -21.98 2.82 -1.94
CA PHE A 125 -22.96 2.85 -3.02
C PHE A 125 -22.67 1.79 -4.09
N SER A 126 -23.72 1.06 -4.48
CA SER A 126 -23.73 0.14 -5.61
C SER A 126 -23.66 0.87 -6.94
N ARG A 127 -22.82 0.37 -7.86
CA ARG A 127 -22.76 0.89 -9.24
C ARG A 127 -23.86 0.33 -10.12
N THR A 128 -24.46 -0.79 -9.74
CA THR A 128 -25.60 -1.36 -10.46
C THR A 128 -26.93 -0.70 -10.09
N THR A 129 -27.13 -0.34 -8.81
CA THR A 129 -28.42 0.14 -8.30
C THR A 129 -28.43 1.60 -7.85
N GLY A 130 -27.26 2.20 -7.60
CA GLY A 130 -27.13 3.55 -7.03
C GLY A 130 -27.61 3.66 -5.58
N GLN A 131 -27.88 2.54 -4.91
CA GLN A 131 -28.31 2.50 -3.50
C GLN A 131 -27.17 2.03 -2.59
N PRO A 132 -27.20 2.36 -1.28
CA PRO A 132 -26.28 1.79 -0.31
C PRO A 132 -26.38 0.25 -0.29
N ALA A 133 -25.23 -0.42 -0.40
CA ALA A 133 -25.09 -1.87 -0.36
C ALA A 133 -23.91 -2.24 0.56
N PRO A 134 -24.00 -3.35 1.31
CA PRO A 134 -22.88 -3.83 2.10
C PRO A 134 -21.85 -4.51 1.20
N TYR A 135 -20.61 -4.06 1.32
CA TYR A 135 -19.44 -4.76 0.79
C TYR A 135 -18.70 -5.41 1.94
N THR A 136 -18.17 -6.60 1.68
CA THR A 136 -17.26 -7.30 2.58
C THR A 136 -16.03 -7.66 1.80
#